data_AF-A0A8S3H651-F1
#
_entry.id   AF-A0A8S3H651-F1
#
_cell.length_a   1.000
_cell.length_b   1.000
_cell.length_c   1.000
_cell.angle_alpha   90.00
_cell.angle_beta   90.00
_cell.angle_gamma   90.00
#
_symmetry.space_group_name_H-M   'P 1'
#
loop_
_entity.id
_entity.type
_entity.pdbx_description
1 polymer ?
#
loop_
_entity_poly.entity_id
_entity_poly.type
_entity_poly.pdbx_seq_one_letter_code
_entity_poly.pdbx_strand_id
1 'polypeptide(L)'
;MIIEGVTLIWFFVYICTKIACLGIEHARKRFWFIAFFIVTVYSLCEWFVMIAVVRYSYDGIRLRRIFRPLFMVESSQLMKKALKAVQKDLVTIIACVAMALAHILFFAIMAMFLFPRSETQKDSQGSTYFSSLHDSVFQLLVLYSTANNPDVMMPAYSDNRLNVLFFLVFVIIGIYWIQNLITAVVYRAFRGYFLNSIINSQLRRRVAVKASFEALKKQIFNQASNEIRHSISFFFVLNIIEFFLLIIVIECLYQLFKSLSIPHPW
;
A
#
# COMPACT_ATOMS: atom_id res chain seq x y z
N MET A 1 11.64 -15.45 18.43
CA MET A 1 10.70 -16.59 18.49
C MET A 1 9.55 -16.35 19.47
N ILE A 2 9.82 -16.06 20.75
CA ILE A 2 8.78 -15.85 21.78
C ILE A 2 7.92 -14.61 21.49
N ILE A 3 8.55 -13.44 21.24
CA ILE A 3 7.82 -12.19 20.90
C ILE A 3 6.90 -12.39 19.68
N GLU A 4 7.39 -13.09 18.66
CA GLU A 4 6.64 -13.37 17.44
C GLU A 4 5.43 -14.29 17.73
N GLY A 5 5.62 -15.32 18.56
CA GLY A 5 4.52 -16.19 19.01
C GLY A 5 3.44 -15.41 19.74
N VAL A 6 3.83 -14.54 20.68
CA VAL A 6 2.90 -13.68 21.42
C VAL A 6 2.12 -12.77 20.46
N THR A 7 2.78 -12.16 19.46
CA THR A 7 2.08 -11.32 18.48
C THR A 7 1.08 -12.09 17.62
N LEU A 8 1.41 -13.32 17.20
CA LEU A 8 0.51 -14.15 16.40
C LEU A 8 -0.70 -14.64 17.20
N ILE A 9 -0.49 -15.01 18.47
CA ILE A 9 -1.58 -15.36 19.39
C ILE A 9 -2.50 -14.16 19.58
N TRP A 10 -1.94 -12.96 19.78
CA TRP A 10 -2.74 -11.74 19.91
C TRP A 10 -3.57 -11.45 18.64
N PHE A 11 -2.98 -11.61 17.45
CA PHE A 11 -3.73 -11.49 16.19
C PHE A 11 -4.82 -12.56 16.04
N PHE A 12 -4.58 -13.79 16.48
CA PHE A 12 -5.58 -14.84 16.48
C PHE A 12 -6.76 -14.51 17.40
N VAL A 13 -6.49 -14.05 18.63
CA VAL A 13 -7.53 -13.59 19.56
C VAL A 13 -8.31 -12.42 18.96
N TYR A 14 -7.63 -11.45 18.34
CA TYR A 14 -8.28 -10.33 17.65
C TYR A 14 -9.22 -10.80 16.51
N ILE A 15 -8.86 -11.84 15.76
CA ILE A 15 -9.74 -12.42 14.73
C ILE A 15 -10.98 -13.04 15.40
N CYS A 16 -10.79 -13.84 16.45
CA CYS A 16 -11.88 -14.51 17.15
C CYS A 16 -12.90 -13.51 17.72
N THR A 17 -12.44 -12.44 18.37
CA THR A 17 -13.33 -11.38 18.89
C THR A 17 -14.06 -10.68 17.76
N LYS A 18 -13.39 -10.39 16.65
CA LYS A 18 -13.98 -9.76 15.47
C LYS A 18 -15.05 -10.63 14.82
N ILE A 19 -14.85 -11.96 14.72
CA ILE A 19 -15.86 -12.90 14.22
C ILE A 19 -17.07 -12.94 15.16
N ALA A 20 -16.83 -12.98 16.47
CA ALA A 20 -17.90 -12.99 17.47
C ALA A 20 -18.78 -11.73 17.41
N CYS A 21 -18.19 -10.55 17.23
CA CYS A 21 -18.93 -9.29 17.16
C CYS A 21 -19.66 -9.05 15.82
N LEU A 22 -19.06 -9.42 14.68
CA LEU A 22 -19.64 -9.16 13.35
C LEU A 22 -20.58 -10.27 12.85
N GLY A 23 -20.47 -11.47 13.42
CA GLY A 23 -21.12 -12.67 12.92
C GLY A 23 -20.37 -13.30 11.74
N ILE A 24 -20.37 -14.64 11.70
CA ILE A 24 -19.63 -15.47 10.73
C ILE A 24 -20.04 -15.16 9.28
N GLU A 25 -21.33 -14.93 9.05
CA GLU A 25 -21.90 -14.63 7.72
C GLU A 25 -21.35 -13.33 7.11
N HIS A 26 -21.17 -12.29 7.93
CA HIS A 26 -20.62 -11.02 7.48
C HIS A 26 -19.10 -11.07 7.30
N ALA A 27 -18.42 -11.88 8.12
CA ALA A 27 -16.98 -12.09 8.04
C ALA A 27 -16.59 -12.77 6.71
N ARG A 28 -17.33 -13.80 6.27
CA ARG A 28 -17.04 -14.55 5.02
C ARG A 28 -17.19 -13.70 3.75
N LYS A 29 -17.96 -12.61 3.79
CA LYS A 29 -18.16 -11.74 2.62
C LYS A 29 -16.98 -10.77 2.39
N ARG A 30 -16.08 -10.59 3.36
CA ARG A 30 -14.98 -9.61 3.27
C ARG A 30 -13.68 -10.28 2.83
N PHE A 31 -13.29 -10.09 1.57
CA PHE A 31 -12.04 -10.63 1.00
C PHE A 31 -10.79 -10.36 1.87
N TRP A 32 -10.57 -9.11 2.30
CA TRP A 32 -9.42 -8.73 3.14
C TRP A 32 -9.36 -9.50 4.46
N PHE A 33 -10.53 -9.78 5.04
CA PHE A 33 -10.62 -10.53 6.29
C PHE A 33 -10.24 -11.99 6.10
N ILE A 34 -10.67 -12.61 4.99
CA ILE A 34 -10.27 -13.97 4.62
C ILE A 34 -8.77 -14.05 4.37
N ALA A 35 -8.23 -13.12 3.58
CA ALA A 35 -6.80 -13.07 3.30
C ALA A 35 -5.97 -12.95 4.60
N PHE A 36 -6.41 -12.10 5.52
CA PHE A 36 -5.78 -11.93 6.82
C PHE A 36 -5.86 -13.20 7.69
N PHE A 37 -7.00 -13.89 7.70
CA PHE A 37 -7.17 -15.15 8.40
C PHE A 37 -6.21 -16.22 7.88
N ILE A 38 -6.16 -16.42 6.56
CA ILE A 38 -5.28 -17.40 5.91
C ILE A 38 -3.81 -17.11 6.24
N VAL A 39 -3.38 -15.84 6.14
CA VAL A 39 -2.00 -15.44 6.46
C VAL A 39 -1.67 -15.68 7.93
N THR A 40 -2.60 -15.42 8.83
CA THR A 40 -2.41 -15.64 10.27
C THR A 40 -2.29 -17.13 10.59
N VAL A 41 -3.16 -17.98 10.02
CA VAL A 41 -3.11 -19.44 10.19
C VAL A 41 -1.82 -20.02 9.61
N TYR A 42 -1.47 -19.67 8.37
CA TYR A 42 -0.20 -20.06 7.76
C TYR A 42 0.98 -19.62 8.64
N SER A 43 0.89 -18.43 9.23
CA SER A 43 1.94 -17.91 10.08
C SER A 43 2.09 -18.67 11.42
N LEU A 44 0.98 -19.13 11.98
CA LEU A 44 0.97 -19.98 13.17
C LEU A 44 1.53 -21.37 12.87
N CYS A 45 1.17 -21.97 11.73
CA CYS A 45 1.66 -23.28 11.32
C CYS A 45 3.18 -23.28 11.13
N GLU A 46 3.73 -22.33 10.36
CA GLU A 46 5.17 -22.25 10.16
C GLU A 46 5.90 -21.90 11.48
N TRP A 47 5.27 -21.17 12.41
CA TRP A 47 5.87 -20.89 13.74
C TRP A 47 5.89 -22.15 14.61
N PHE A 48 4.83 -22.95 14.60
CA PHE A 48 4.77 -24.24 15.29
C PHE A 48 5.81 -25.23 14.74
N VAL A 49 5.92 -25.33 13.41
CA VAL A 49 6.96 -26.13 12.75
C VAL A 49 8.35 -25.63 13.16
N MET A 50 8.58 -24.32 13.21
CA MET A 50 9.87 -23.77 13.65
C MET A 50 10.20 -24.16 15.10
N ILE A 51 9.24 -24.16 16.02
CA ILE A 51 9.47 -24.62 17.41
C ILE A 51 9.79 -26.12 17.45
N ALA A 52 9.04 -26.94 16.71
CA ALA A 52 9.26 -28.37 16.65
C ALA A 52 10.63 -28.73 16.03
N VAL A 53 11.03 -27.99 15.00
CA VAL A 53 12.26 -28.19 14.21
C VAL A 53 13.47 -27.46 14.78
N VAL A 54 13.32 -26.48 15.68
CA VAL A 54 14.47 -25.88 16.41
C VAL A 54 15.27 -26.92 17.21
N ARG A 55 14.70 -28.12 17.45
CA ARG A 55 15.42 -29.28 17.99
C ARG A 55 16.37 -29.96 16.99
N TYR A 56 16.24 -29.65 15.70
CA TYR A 56 16.97 -30.16 14.54
C TYR A 56 17.35 -28.98 13.63
N SER A 57 18.43 -28.27 13.96
CA SER A 57 19.01 -27.12 13.23
C SER A 57 18.67 -27.06 11.73
N TYR A 58 17.69 -26.23 11.36
CA TYR A 58 17.25 -26.04 9.98
C TYR A 58 17.29 -24.54 9.63
N ASP A 59 18.16 -24.14 8.70
CA ASP A 59 18.22 -22.79 8.14
C ASP A 59 17.28 -22.67 6.93
N GLY A 60 15.97 -22.77 7.20
CA GLY A 60 14.94 -22.56 6.19
C GLY A 60 14.63 -21.07 5.94
N ILE A 61 14.26 -20.73 4.70
CA ILE A 61 13.77 -19.40 4.32
C ILE A 61 12.46 -19.10 5.07
N ARG A 62 12.44 -18.02 5.85
CA ARG A 62 11.29 -17.60 6.66
C ARG A 62 10.29 -16.79 5.82
N LEU A 63 9.40 -17.48 5.10
CA LEU A 63 8.37 -16.87 4.23
C LEU A 63 7.45 -15.90 4.99
N ARG A 64 7.30 -16.06 6.31
CA ARG A 64 6.53 -15.15 7.18
C ARG A 64 6.88 -13.67 7.04
N ARG A 65 8.14 -13.33 6.77
CA ARG A 65 8.61 -11.93 6.75
C ARG A 65 7.92 -11.13 5.63
N ILE A 66 7.63 -11.78 4.51
CA ILE A 66 7.01 -11.16 3.34
C ILE A 66 5.55 -10.78 3.61
N PHE A 67 4.85 -11.57 4.44
CA PHE A 67 3.44 -11.32 4.76
C PHE A 67 3.21 -10.27 5.85
N ARG A 68 4.26 -9.80 6.56
CA ARG A 68 4.11 -8.82 7.66
C ARG A 68 3.38 -7.52 7.28
N PRO A 69 3.65 -6.89 6.13
CA PRO A 69 2.94 -5.68 5.71
C PRO A 69 1.42 -5.86 5.59
N LEU A 70 0.94 -7.09 5.35
CA LEU A 70 -0.50 -7.37 5.29
C LEU A 70 -1.19 -7.16 6.64
N PHE A 71 -0.50 -7.38 7.77
CA PHE A 71 -1.08 -7.10 9.09
C PHE A 71 -1.35 -5.60 9.28
N MET A 72 -0.47 -4.75 8.74
CA MET A 72 -0.65 -3.30 8.75
C MET A 72 -1.77 -2.85 7.79
N VAL A 73 -1.89 -3.50 6.64
CA VAL A 73 -3.00 -3.24 5.71
C VAL A 73 -4.34 -3.62 6.33
N GLU A 74 -4.42 -4.73 7.09
CA GLU A 74 -5.67 -5.15 7.74
C GLU A 74 -6.15 -4.14 8.80
N SER A 75 -5.25 -3.56 9.57
CA SER A 75 -5.59 -2.62 10.64
C SER A 75 -6.10 -1.28 10.10
N SER A 76 -5.63 -0.83 8.93
CA SER A 76 -6.00 0.46 8.37
C SER A 76 -7.02 0.36 7.23
N GLN A 77 -8.23 0.89 7.46
CA GLN A 77 -9.24 1.05 6.40
C GLN A 77 -8.79 2.02 5.30
N LEU A 78 -7.92 2.98 5.62
CA LEU A 78 -7.38 3.92 4.65
C LEU A 78 -6.46 3.20 3.66
N MET A 79 -5.59 2.31 4.15
CA MET A 79 -4.67 1.54 3.32
C MET A 79 -5.41 0.57 2.39
N LYS A 80 -6.43 -0.15 2.89
CA LYS A 80 -7.26 -1.03 2.05
C LYS A 80 -7.94 -0.29 0.91
N LYS A 81 -8.48 0.89 1.23
CA LYS A 81 -9.12 1.73 0.21
C LYS A 81 -8.10 2.27 -0.79
N ALA A 82 -6.91 2.67 -0.33
CA ALA A 82 -5.81 3.11 -1.20
C ALA A 82 -5.32 1.99 -2.13
N LEU A 83 -5.14 0.77 -1.61
CA LEU A 83 -4.78 -0.40 -2.42
C LEU A 83 -5.86 -0.74 -3.44
N LYS A 84 -7.15 -0.68 -3.03
CA LYS A 84 -8.26 -0.92 -3.96
C LYS A 84 -8.35 0.16 -5.05
N ALA A 85 -7.95 1.39 -4.74
CA ALA A 85 -7.83 2.46 -5.72
C ALA A 85 -6.76 2.17 -6.76
N VAL A 86 -5.56 1.83 -6.29
CA VAL A 86 -4.45 1.42 -7.16
C VAL A 86 -4.83 0.20 -7.99
N GLN A 87 -5.50 -0.78 -7.39
CA GLN A 87 -5.98 -1.97 -8.08
C GLN A 87 -6.99 -1.64 -9.19
N LYS A 88 -7.88 -0.66 -8.97
CA LYS A 88 -8.88 -0.26 -9.97
C LYS A 88 -8.22 0.30 -11.22
N ASP A 89 -7.17 1.11 -11.06
CA ASP A 89 -6.48 1.75 -12.18
C ASP A 89 -5.25 0.95 -12.65
N LEU A 90 -5.01 -0.23 -12.07
CA LEU A 90 -3.87 -1.09 -12.34
C LEU A 90 -3.73 -1.45 -13.81
N VAL A 91 -4.84 -1.73 -14.50
CA VAL A 91 -4.81 -2.05 -15.95
C VAL A 91 -4.21 -0.90 -16.76
N THR A 92 -4.52 0.35 -16.40
CA THR A 92 -3.97 1.53 -17.07
C THR A 92 -2.49 1.69 -16.75
N ILE A 93 -2.09 1.47 -15.49
CA ILE A 93 -0.69 1.53 -15.06
C ILE A 93 0.14 0.45 -15.78
N ILE A 94 -0.38 -0.77 -15.90
CA ILE A 94 0.27 -1.87 -16.63
C ILE A 94 0.49 -1.47 -18.09
N ALA A 95 -0.50 -0.85 -18.75
CA ALA A 95 -0.35 -0.39 -20.14
C ALA A 95 0.78 0.65 -20.28
N CYS A 96 0.89 1.61 -19.36
CA CYS A 96 1.97 2.60 -19.39
C CYS A 96 3.35 1.97 -19.13
N VAL A 97 3.44 1.00 -18.21
CA VAL A 97 4.68 0.24 -17.96
C VAL A 97 5.06 -0.60 -19.17
N ALA A 98 4.10 -1.25 -19.83
CA ALA A 98 4.34 -2.03 -21.05
C ALA A 98 4.90 -1.14 -22.19
N MET A 99 4.37 0.07 -22.34
CA MET A 99 4.89 1.06 -23.29
C MET A 99 6.34 1.49 -22.95
N ALA A 100 6.67 1.69 -21.67
CA ALA A 100 8.04 1.98 -21.25
C ALA A 100 8.99 0.81 -21.52
N LEU A 101 8.55 -0.43 -21.25
CA LEU A 101 9.32 -1.64 -21.57
C LEU A 101 9.50 -1.81 -23.09
N ALA A 102 8.48 -1.53 -23.89
CA ALA A 102 8.58 -1.55 -25.35
C ALA A 102 9.60 -0.53 -25.88
N HIS A 103 9.63 0.68 -25.31
CA HIS A 103 10.66 1.71 -25.60
C HIS A 103 12.05 1.18 -25.27
N ILE A 104 12.26 0.61 -24.08
CA ILE A 104 13.55 0.05 -23.67
C ILE A 104 13.97 -1.09 -24.60
N LEU A 105 13.07 -2.02 -24.92
CA LEU A 105 13.35 -3.15 -25.81
C LEU A 105 13.72 -2.70 -27.23
N PHE A 106 12.98 -1.74 -27.79
CA PHE A 106 13.26 -1.20 -29.11
C PHE A 106 14.65 -0.57 -29.17
N PHE A 107 14.99 0.29 -28.20
CA PHE A 107 16.31 0.90 -28.13
C PHE A 107 17.41 -0.10 -27.78
N ALA A 108 17.13 -1.16 -27.01
CA ALA A 108 18.10 -2.21 -26.70
C ALA A 108 18.51 -2.98 -27.95
N ILE A 109 17.55 -3.37 -28.79
CA ILE A 109 17.84 -4.04 -30.06
C ILE A 109 18.64 -3.10 -30.97
N MET A 110 18.25 -1.82 -31.06
CA MET A 110 18.99 -0.83 -31.85
C MET A 110 20.42 -0.62 -31.33
N ALA A 111 20.62 -0.60 -30.00
CA ALA A 111 21.93 -0.45 -29.39
C ALA A 111 22.85 -1.63 -29.71
N MET A 112 22.33 -2.86 -29.73
CA MET A 112 23.11 -4.04 -30.13
C MET A 112 23.61 -3.96 -31.58
N PHE A 113 22.80 -3.39 -32.48
CA PHE A 113 23.19 -3.20 -33.87
C PHE A 113 24.15 -2.02 -34.05
N LEU A 114 23.99 -0.95 -33.26
CA LEU A 114 24.79 0.26 -33.37
C LEU A 114 26.14 0.16 -32.66
N PHE A 115 26.20 -0.59 -31.56
CA PHE A 115 27.38 -0.81 -30.73
C PHE A 115 27.73 -2.31 -30.64
N PRO A 116 28.05 -2.96 -31.78
CA PRO A 116 28.43 -4.35 -31.76
C PRO A 116 29.74 -4.55 -31.01
N ARG A 117 29.92 -5.74 -30.44
CA ARG A 117 31.14 -6.11 -29.73
C ARG A 117 32.36 -5.99 -30.65
N SER A 118 33.18 -4.96 -30.46
CA SER A 118 34.44 -4.80 -31.17
C SER A 118 35.55 -5.63 -30.51
N GLU A 119 36.28 -6.41 -31.30
CA GLU A 119 37.44 -7.18 -30.81
C GLU A 119 38.59 -6.29 -30.34
N THR A 120 38.66 -5.06 -30.86
CA THR A 120 39.72 -4.07 -30.56
C THR A 120 39.56 -3.41 -29.19
N GLN A 121 38.39 -3.56 -28.54
CA GLN A 121 38.02 -2.93 -27.27
C GLN A 121 37.81 -3.91 -26.11
N LYS A 122 38.33 -5.15 -26.23
CA LYS A 122 38.18 -6.21 -25.21
C LYS A 122 38.58 -5.78 -23.78
N ASP A 123 39.45 -4.79 -23.64
CA ASP A 123 39.98 -4.33 -22.34
C ASP A 123 39.27 -3.10 -21.76
N SER A 124 38.28 -2.53 -22.47
CA SER A 124 37.50 -1.39 -21.97
C SER A 124 36.30 -1.85 -21.13
N GLN A 125 36.09 -1.20 -19.97
CA GLN A 125 35.02 -1.54 -19.00
C GLN A 125 33.61 -1.52 -19.60
N GLY A 126 33.39 -0.85 -20.74
CA GLY A 126 32.09 -0.71 -21.39
C GLY A 126 31.86 -1.58 -22.62
N SER A 127 32.84 -2.39 -23.03
CA SER A 127 32.73 -3.25 -24.22
C SER A 127 31.66 -4.35 -24.11
N THR A 128 31.14 -4.60 -22.90
CA THR A 128 30.12 -5.62 -22.61
C THR A 128 28.72 -5.04 -22.39
N TYR A 129 28.53 -3.72 -22.46
CA TYR A 129 27.23 -3.11 -22.17
C TYR A 129 26.13 -3.50 -23.16
N PHE A 130 26.47 -3.63 -24.45
CA PHE A 130 25.51 -3.93 -25.51
C PHE A 130 25.79 -5.26 -26.23
N SER A 131 26.50 -6.19 -25.56
CA SER A 131 26.91 -7.46 -26.20
C SER A 131 25.78 -8.48 -26.33
N SER A 132 24.79 -8.45 -25.44
CA SER A 132 23.63 -9.34 -25.46
C SER A 132 22.34 -8.55 -25.28
N LEU A 133 21.20 -9.14 -25.67
CA LEU A 133 19.90 -8.49 -25.47
C LEU A 133 19.61 -8.25 -23.99
N HIS A 134 19.93 -9.23 -23.15
CA HIS A 134 19.76 -9.13 -21.70
C HIS A 134 20.57 -7.95 -21.14
N ASP A 135 21.85 -7.86 -21.48
CA ASP A 135 22.73 -6.81 -20.97
C ASP A 135 22.32 -5.44 -21.49
N SER A 136 21.96 -5.35 -22.78
CA SER A 136 21.48 -4.11 -23.39
C SER A 136 20.20 -3.59 -22.72
N VAL A 137 19.23 -4.49 -22.50
CA VAL A 137 17.98 -4.16 -21.80
C VAL A 137 18.26 -3.72 -20.38
N PHE A 138 19.15 -4.43 -19.66
CA PHE A 138 19.49 -4.08 -18.28
C PHE A 138 20.19 -2.72 -18.20
N GLN A 139 21.18 -2.45 -19.06
CA GLN A 139 21.89 -1.17 -19.10
C GLN A 139 20.96 -0.01 -19.46
N LEU A 140 20.05 -0.20 -20.42
CA LEU A 140 19.06 0.83 -20.76
C LEU A 140 17.95 0.97 -19.71
N LEU A 141 17.62 -0.10 -18.96
CA LEU A 141 16.71 -0.02 -17.81
C LEU A 141 17.32 0.81 -16.67
N VAL A 142 18.61 0.61 -16.38
CA VAL A 142 19.37 1.42 -15.41
C VAL A 142 19.54 2.86 -15.92
N LEU A 143 19.66 3.06 -17.23
CA LEU A 143 19.68 4.40 -17.83
C LEU A 143 18.32 5.08 -17.79
N TYR A 144 17.23 4.33 -17.95
CA TYR A 144 15.87 4.84 -17.80
C TYR A 144 15.62 5.37 -16.38
N SER A 145 16.28 4.78 -15.36
CA SER A 145 16.30 5.31 -13.99
C SER A 145 17.42 6.31 -13.71
N THR A 146 18.18 6.72 -14.73
CA THR A 146 19.32 7.67 -14.69
C THR A 146 20.48 7.28 -13.78
N ALA A 147 20.57 6.02 -13.35
CA ALA A 147 21.55 5.60 -12.36
C ALA A 147 22.97 5.42 -12.95
N ASN A 148 23.10 5.25 -14.27
CA ASN A 148 24.37 5.02 -14.99
C ASN A 148 24.67 6.10 -16.05
N ASN A 149 24.12 7.33 -15.90
CA ASN A 149 24.45 8.48 -16.75
C ASN A 149 25.61 9.29 -16.13
N PRO A 150 26.74 9.57 -16.82
CA PRO A 150 27.07 9.28 -18.22
C PRO A 150 27.80 7.94 -18.46
N ASP A 151 28.06 7.13 -17.45
CA ASP A 151 28.93 5.95 -17.54
C ASP A 151 28.60 5.00 -18.70
N VAL A 152 27.31 4.75 -18.97
CA VAL A 152 26.86 3.86 -20.06
C VAL A 152 27.13 4.41 -21.46
N MET A 153 27.19 5.75 -21.62
CA MET A 153 27.42 6.39 -22.92
C MET A 153 28.90 6.68 -23.20
N MET A 154 29.75 6.73 -22.18
CA MET A 154 31.16 7.10 -22.31
C MET A 154 31.94 6.26 -23.34
N PRO A 155 31.83 4.91 -23.38
CA PRO A 155 32.56 4.09 -24.35
C PRO A 155 32.14 4.39 -25.79
N ALA A 156 30.83 4.50 -26.03
CA ALA A 156 30.31 4.83 -27.36
C ALA A 156 30.68 6.27 -27.78
N TYR A 157 30.74 7.20 -26.83
CA TYR A 157 31.13 8.59 -27.07
C TYR A 157 32.61 8.75 -27.41
N SER A 158 33.49 8.00 -26.73
CA SER A 158 34.93 8.02 -27.04
C SER A 158 35.24 7.54 -28.45
N ASP A 159 34.41 6.63 -28.98
CA ASP A 159 34.58 6.10 -30.33
C ASP A 159 34.13 7.08 -31.40
N ASN A 160 32.90 7.60 -31.24
CA ASN A 160 32.38 8.64 -32.10
C ASN A 160 31.45 9.55 -31.31
N ARG A 161 31.75 10.86 -31.33
CA ARG A 161 30.95 11.88 -30.63
C ARG A 161 29.49 11.89 -31.06
N LEU A 162 29.18 11.47 -32.29
CA LEU A 162 27.80 11.41 -32.81
C LEU A 162 26.94 10.35 -32.09
N ASN A 163 27.56 9.34 -31.47
CA ASN A 163 26.84 8.29 -30.76
C ASN A 163 26.07 8.81 -29.53
N VAL A 164 26.41 9.99 -29.02
CA VAL A 164 25.66 10.65 -27.94
C VAL A 164 24.20 10.92 -28.33
N LEU A 165 23.92 11.11 -29.64
CA LEU A 165 22.57 11.39 -30.13
C LEU A 165 21.61 10.23 -29.85
N PHE A 166 22.11 8.98 -29.90
CA PHE A 166 21.31 7.80 -29.55
C PHE A 166 20.81 7.89 -28.10
N PHE A 167 21.70 8.17 -27.15
CA PHE A 167 21.38 8.26 -25.73
C PHE A 167 20.52 9.49 -25.42
N LEU A 168 20.76 10.61 -26.11
CA LEU A 168 19.97 11.82 -25.96
C LEU A 168 18.51 11.58 -26.37
N VAL A 169 18.27 10.96 -27.53
CA VAL A 169 16.92 10.63 -28.01
C VAL A 169 16.24 9.65 -27.05
N PHE A 170 16.97 8.63 -26.58
CA PHE A 170 16.46 7.68 -25.58
C PHE A 170 15.99 8.39 -24.31
N VAL A 171 16.78 9.34 -23.79
CA VAL A 171 16.46 10.10 -22.57
C VAL A 171 15.28 11.06 -22.80
N ILE A 172 15.23 11.77 -23.92
CA ILE A 172 14.13 12.68 -24.26
C ILE A 172 12.79 11.93 -24.28
N ILE A 173 12.74 10.82 -25.00
CA ILE A 173 11.50 10.05 -25.15
C ILE A 173 11.19 9.29 -23.84
N GLY A 174 12.16 8.58 -23.26
CA GLY A 174 11.94 7.74 -22.09
C GLY A 174 11.60 8.55 -20.84
N ILE A 175 12.46 9.50 -20.49
CA ILE A 175 12.35 10.22 -19.22
C ILE A 175 11.37 11.38 -19.35
N TYR A 176 11.54 12.24 -20.36
CA TYR A 176 10.73 13.45 -20.42
C TYR A 176 9.32 13.22 -20.97
N TRP A 177 9.09 12.22 -21.83
CA TRP A 177 7.75 11.92 -22.33
C TRP A 177 7.10 10.78 -21.56
N ILE A 178 7.68 9.57 -21.60
CA ILE A 178 7.03 8.37 -21.04
C ILE A 178 6.92 8.45 -19.51
N GLN A 179 7.99 8.79 -18.79
CA GLN A 179 7.94 8.86 -17.32
C GLN A 179 7.01 9.97 -16.82
N ASN A 180 6.98 11.14 -17.47
CA ASN A 180 6.02 12.20 -17.16
C ASN A 180 4.57 11.78 -17.43
N LEU A 181 4.32 11.03 -18.51
CA LEU A 181 3.00 10.45 -18.79
C LEU A 181 2.59 9.44 -17.71
N ILE A 182 3.50 8.54 -17.30
CA ILE A 182 3.25 7.57 -16.22
C ILE A 182 2.86 8.31 -14.93
N THR A 183 3.64 9.32 -14.54
CA THR A 183 3.35 10.14 -13.36
C THR A 183 1.98 10.82 -13.47
N ALA A 184 1.63 11.36 -14.64
CA ALA A 184 0.33 11.99 -14.86
C ALA A 184 -0.84 11.00 -14.74
N VAL A 185 -0.70 9.78 -15.28
CA VAL A 185 -1.71 8.72 -15.18
C VAL A 185 -1.89 8.26 -13.73
N VAL A 186 -0.79 8.01 -13.01
CA VAL A 186 -0.81 7.63 -11.60
C VAL A 186 -1.43 8.74 -10.74
N TYR A 187 -1.09 10.01 -11.02
CA TYR A 187 -1.69 11.14 -10.33
C TYR A 187 -3.20 11.24 -10.56
N ARG A 188 -3.65 11.10 -11.81
CA ARG A 188 -5.09 11.10 -12.15
C ARG A 188 -5.85 10.00 -11.40
N ALA A 189 -5.29 8.79 -11.38
CA ALA A 189 -5.83 7.65 -10.63
C ALA A 189 -5.97 7.96 -9.13
N PHE A 190 -4.88 8.41 -8.51
CA PHE A 190 -4.87 8.72 -7.08
C PHE A 190 -5.82 9.87 -6.71
N ARG A 191 -5.85 10.93 -7.52
CA ARG A 191 -6.73 12.09 -7.32
C ARG A 191 -8.21 11.70 -7.43
N GLY A 192 -8.57 10.90 -8.43
CA GLY A 192 -9.95 10.41 -8.60
C GLY A 192 -10.41 9.59 -7.40
N TYR A 193 -9.54 8.75 -6.86
CA TYR A 193 -9.82 8.03 -5.63
C TYR A 193 -9.95 8.93 -4.40
N PHE A 194 -9.01 9.87 -4.22
CA PHE A 194 -8.99 10.77 -3.07
C PHE A 194 -10.29 11.59 -2.98
N LEU A 195 -10.73 12.15 -4.11
CA LEU A 195 -11.97 12.92 -4.20
C LEU A 195 -13.20 12.07 -3.84
N ASN A 196 -13.30 10.86 -4.39
CA ASN A 196 -14.37 9.93 -4.06
C ASN A 196 -14.36 9.52 -2.58
N SER A 197 -13.19 9.39 -1.97
CA SER A 197 -13.06 9.08 -0.54
C SER A 197 -13.61 10.21 0.33
N ILE A 198 -13.30 11.46 0.00
CA ILE A 198 -13.82 12.66 0.70
C ILE A 198 -15.34 12.73 0.57
N ILE A 199 -15.88 12.63 -0.65
CA ILE A 199 -17.33 12.70 -0.91
C ILE A 199 -18.06 11.62 -0.10
N ASN A 200 -17.60 10.37 -0.17
CA ASN A 200 -18.20 9.27 0.57
C ASN A 200 -18.11 9.46 2.09
N SER A 201 -17.05 10.10 2.58
CA SER A 201 -16.93 10.45 4.01
C SER A 201 -17.99 11.45 4.44
N GLN A 202 -18.17 12.52 3.65
CA GLN A 202 -19.20 13.53 3.90
C GLN A 202 -20.61 12.95 3.81
N LEU A 203 -20.86 12.07 2.84
CA LEU A 203 -22.15 11.42 2.67
C LEU A 203 -22.48 10.53 3.87
N ARG A 204 -21.54 9.69 4.33
CA ARG A 204 -21.74 8.87 5.54
C ARG A 204 -22.06 9.73 6.77
N ARG A 205 -21.37 10.86 6.93
CA ARG A 205 -21.64 11.80 8.02
C ARG A 205 -23.07 12.36 7.96
N ARG A 206 -23.51 12.80 6.77
CA ARG A 206 -24.87 13.34 6.57
C ARG A 206 -25.95 12.28 6.84
N VAL A 207 -25.75 11.05 6.35
CA VAL A 207 -26.69 9.94 6.56
C VAL A 207 -26.77 9.58 8.04
N ALA A 208 -25.64 9.52 8.76
CA ALA A 208 -25.61 9.22 10.19
C ALA A 208 -26.37 10.28 11.01
N VAL A 209 -26.15 11.57 10.74
CA VAL A 209 -26.85 12.68 11.42
C VAL A 209 -28.37 12.63 11.14
N LYS A 210 -28.77 12.33 9.91
CA LYS A 210 -30.19 12.19 9.56
C LYS A 210 -30.82 11.00 10.29
N ALA A 211 -30.14 9.85 10.30
CA ALA A 211 -30.61 8.65 10.99
C ALA A 211 -30.72 8.86 12.51
N SER A 212 -29.76 9.54 13.14
CA SER A 212 -29.83 9.87 14.56
C SER A 212 -30.97 10.85 14.88
N PHE A 213 -31.19 11.84 14.01
CA PHE A 213 -32.31 12.78 14.17
C PHE A 213 -33.66 12.09 14.04
N GLU A 214 -33.83 11.20 13.06
CA GLU A 214 -35.06 10.42 12.89
C GLU A 214 -35.31 9.47 14.07
N ALA A 215 -34.25 8.81 14.59
CA ALA A 215 -34.35 7.98 15.78
C ALA A 215 -34.76 8.80 17.02
N LEU A 216 -34.17 9.97 17.21
CA LEU A 216 -34.51 10.88 18.31
C LEU A 216 -35.95 11.40 18.19
N LYS A 217 -36.38 11.80 16.99
CA LYS A 217 -37.77 12.23 16.74
C LYS A 217 -38.76 11.10 17.06
N LYS A 218 -38.45 9.85 16.69
CA LYS A 218 -39.29 8.69 17.02
C LYS A 218 -39.35 8.46 18.53
N GLN A 219 -38.23 8.61 19.24
CA GLN A 219 -38.21 8.53 20.70
C GLN A 219 -39.04 9.63 21.34
N ILE A 220 -38.87 10.90 20.95
CA ILE A 220 -39.66 12.03 21.45
C ILE A 220 -41.15 11.84 21.17
N PHE A 221 -41.53 11.36 19.98
CA PHE A 221 -42.93 11.08 19.66
C PHE A 221 -43.51 9.95 20.53
N ASN A 222 -42.76 8.87 20.74
CA ASN A 222 -43.14 7.78 21.64
C ASN A 222 -43.20 8.23 23.12
N GLN A 223 -42.37 9.20 23.51
CA GLN A 223 -42.39 9.80 24.84
C GLN A 223 -43.58 10.75 25.00
N ALA A 224 -43.87 11.59 24.01
CA ALA A 224 -45.03 12.48 24.01
C ALA A 224 -46.37 11.72 23.99
N SER A 225 -46.43 10.55 23.35
CA SER A 225 -47.59 9.65 23.46
C SER A 225 -47.69 8.98 24.84
N ASN A 226 -46.57 8.83 25.55
CA ASN A 226 -46.54 8.32 26.93
C ASN A 226 -46.68 9.43 27.99
N GLU A 227 -46.46 10.69 27.64
CA GLU A 227 -46.57 11.87 28.53
C GLU A 227 -47.99 12.49 28.59
N ILE A 228 -49.02 11.67 28.36
CA ILE A 228 -50.22 11.78 29.22
C ILE A 228 -49.92 11.20 30.64
N ARG A 229 -48.76 10.58 30.87
CA ARG A 229 -48.19 10.29 32.20
C ARG A 229 -46.70 10.66 32.27
N HIS A 230 -46.44 11.80 32.94
CA HIS A 230 -45.18 12.25 33.54
C HIS A 230 -44.01 12.76 32.65
N SER A 231 -43.95 14.09 32.58
CA SER A 231 -42.80 15.00 32.33
C SER A 231 -41.40 14.42 32.59
N ILE A 232 -40.55 14.39 31.56
CA ILE A 232 -39.10 14.15 31.68
C ILE A 232 -38.31 15.44 31.39
N SER A 233 -37.56 15.83 32.42
CA SER A 233 -36.76 17.04 32.60
C SER A 233 -35.46 17.05 31.78
N PHE A 234 -34.96 18.27 31.54
CA PHE A 234 -33.65 18.70 31.00
C PHE A 234 -32.43 17.82 31.39
N PHE A 235 -32.54 17.12 32.52
CA PHE A 235 -31.57 16.17 33.06
C PHE A 235 -31.21 14.99 32.12
N PHE A 236 -32.15 14.52 31.29
CA PHE A 236 -31.89 13.38 30.40
C PHE A 236 -31.00 13.77 29.19
N VAL A 237 -31.18 14.99 28.68
CA VAL A 237 -30.35 15.53 27.59
C VAL A 237 -28.92 15.79 28.09
N LEU A 238 -28.78 16.27 29.33
CA LEU A 238 -27.47 16.49 29.95
C LEU A 238 -26.68 15.17 30.11
N ASN A 239 -27.34 14.08 30.51
CA ASN A 239 -26.70 12.78 30.70
C ASN A 239 -26.19 12.16 29.38
N ILE A 240 -26.91 12.38 28.27
CA ILE A 240 -26.45 11.92 26.95
C ILE A 240 -25.23 12.73 26.49
N ILE A 241 -25.23 14.04 26.76
CA ILE A 241 -24.09 14.92 26.46
C ILE A 241 -22.89 14.53 27.32
N GLU A 242 -23.06 14.27 28.61
CA GLU A 242 -21.97 13.82 29.49
C GLU A 242 -21.41 12.45 29.09
N PHE A 243 -22.25 11.49 28.71
CA PHE A 243 -21.78 10.17 28.26
C PHE A 243 -20.96 10.26 26.96
N PHE A 244 -21.38 11.13 26.02
CA PHE A 244 -20.60 11.41 24.81
C PHE A 244 -19.32 12.20 25.10
N LEU A 245 -19.36 13.15 26.03
CA LEU A 245 -18.16 13.88 26.46
C LEU A 245 -17.17 12.95 27.16
N LEU A 246 -17.64 12.02 27.99
CA LEU A 246 -16.81 11.04 28.68
C LEU A 246 -16.08 10.13 27.69
N ILE A 247 -16.77 9.66 26.64
CA ILE A 247 -16.15 8.87 25.58
C ILE A 247 -15.09 9.69 24.83
N ILE A 248 -15.37 10.95 24.50
CA ILE A 248 -14.41 11.83 23.82
C ILE A 248 -13.20 12.15 24.72
N VAL A 249 -13.44 12.40 26.02
CA VAL A 249 -12.38 12.67 27.01
C VAL A 249 -11.53 11.43 27.26
N ILE A 250 -12.11 10.23 27.28
CA ILE A 250 -11.35 8.97 27.39
C ILE A 250 -10.49 8.75 26.14
N GLU A 251 -11.03 9.00 24.95
CA GLU A 251 -10.27 8.89 23.69
C GLU A 251 -9.14 9.94 23.62
N CYS A 252 -9.40 11.17 24.11
CA CYS A 252 -8.40 12.24 24.21
C CYS A 252 -7.33 11.95 25.27
N LEU A 253 -7.71 11.45 26.45
CA LEU A 253 -6.78 11.04 27.50
C LEU A 253 -5.95 9.85 27.04
N TYR A 254 -6.53 8.89 26.31
CA TYR A 254 -5.80 7.78 25.72
C TYR A 254 -4.75 8.27 24.71
N GLN A 255 -5.09 9.24 23.85
CA GLN A 255 -4.14 9.88 22.93
C GLN A 255 -3.07 10.70 23.67
N LEU A 256 -3.43 11.42 24.73
CA LEU A 256 -2.51 12.20 25.56
C LEU A 256 -1.53 11.30 26.31
N PHE A 257 -2.01 10.22 26.92
CA PHE A 257 -1.20 9.22 27.61
C PHE A 257 -0.26 8.50 26.63
N LYS A 258 -0.73 8.23 25.40
CA LYS A 258 0.10 7.71 24.32
C LYS A 258 1.19 8.69 23.86
N SER A 259 0.95 9.99 23.94
CA SER A 259 1.96 11.03 23.66
C SER A 259 2.98 11.20 24.80
N LEU A 260 2.56 10.95 26.05
CA LEU A 260 3.39 11.01 27.26
C LEU A 260 4.20 9.74 27.50
N SER A 261 3.80 8.60 26.92
CA SER A 261 4.52 7.32 27.03
C SER A 261 5.61 7.12 25.96
N ILE A 262 6.02 8.19 25.27
CA ILE A 262 7.23 8.16 24.45
C ILE A 262 8.42 8.29 25.42
N PRO A 263 9.26 7.25 25.63
CA PRO A 263 10.48 7.44 26.39
C PRO A 263 11.38 8.38 25.59
N HIS A 264 11.71 9.54 26.18
CA HIS A 264 12.76 10.39 25.65
C HIS A 264 14.07 9.59 25.65
N PRO A 265 14.81 9.55 24.53
CA PRO A 265 16.13 8.95 24.49
C PRO A 265 17.08 9.84 25.31
N TRP A 266 17.64 9.27 26.37
CA TRP A 266 19.00 9.56 26.79
C TRP A 266 19.82 8.31 26.46
#